data_AF-A0A2J7QW36-F1
#
_entry.id   AF-A0A2J7QW36-F1
#
_cell.length_a   1.000
_cell.length_b   1.000
_cell.length_c   1.000
_cell.angle_alpha   90.00
_cell.angle_beta   90.00
_cell.angle_gamma   90.00
#
_symmetry.space_group_name_H-M   'P 1'
#
loop_
_entity.id
_entity.type
_entity.pdbx_description
1 polymer ?
#
loop_
_entity_poly.entity_id
_entity_poly.type
_entity_poly.pdbx_seq_one_letter_code
_entity_poly.pdbx_strand_id
1 'polypeptide(L)'
;MMREYYPASISEDLQQLIRDRFINIVDAEKCGLPRVLDTIEVSCKTRHNIKLLCNLIYDTVFSLRPPGSKELLLEQRVPASYLALEDVISHLAADRRTTGVDPVLNAEQYKAVVTTEMQYRYQRSFRDAAELHQATLFLHENGVLLHYDDATLKDLYFLDPQWLCDMLAHVVTIREINPFARTGVMKLDDLKHVFKSSNIGPVDTRCYIVNLLNKFEVALTWDSRTLLIPSLLPSEESMRAAHTQLVRVKIPVRSRGWAVRSKKLSVSTGASTLVGNSSFYTQTPDQFQLQRPLANTTSPMKISGKN
;
A
#
# COMPACT_ATOMS: atom_id res chain seq x y z
N MET A 1 -15.82 -2.66 -39.71
CA MET A 1 -14.52 -2.71 -39.02
C MET A 1 -13.85 -1.35 -39.17
N MET A 2 -13.97 -0.46 -38.19
CA MET A 2 -13.14 0.76 -38.16
C MET A 2 -11.74 0.31 -37.74
N ARG A 3 -10.81 0.26 -38.70
CA ARG A 3 -9.39 0.39 -38.35
C ARG A 3 -9.23 1.84 -37.90
N GLU A 4 -9.18 2.05 -36.59
CA GLU A 4 -8.70 3.32 -36.03
C GLU A 4 -7.33 3.57 -36.65
N TYR A 5 -7.27 4.60 -37.50
CA TYR A 5 -6.05 5.01 -38.19
C TYR A 5 -5.21 5.77 -37.17
N TYR A 6 -4.52 5.03 -36.32
CA TYR A 6 -3.56 5.62 -35.39
C TYR A 6 -2.40 6.22 -36.22
N PRO A 7 -2.04 7.50 -36.01
CA PRO A 7 -0.92 8.10 -36.72
C PRO A 7 0.38 7.34 -36.37
N ALA A 8 1.26 7.19 -37.36
CA ALA A 8 2.50 6.42 -37.21
C ALA A 8 3.43 6.96 -36.11
N SER A 9 3.33 8.27 -35.78
CA SER A 9 4.11 8.92 -34.72
C SER A 9 3.57 8.71 -33.31
N ILE A 10 2.37 8.14 -33.15
CA ILE A 10 1.69 8.13 -31.85
C ILE A 10 2.51 7.42 -30.76
N SER A 11 3.23 6.36 -31.12
CA SER A 11 4.09 5.65 -30.18
C SER A 11 5.24 6.57 -29.72
N GLU A 12 5.91 7.24 -30.66
CA GLU A 12 7.00 8.17 -30.35
C GLU A 12 6.50 9.36 -29.50
N ASP A 13 5.34 9.91 -29.83
CA ASP A 13 4.70 11.01 -29.10
C ASP A 13 4.37 10.60 -27.65
N LEU A 14 3.82 9.39 -27.46
CA LEU A 14 3.52 8.84 -26.14
C LEU A 14 4.78 8.54 -25.34
N GLN A 15 5.82 8.00 -25.98
CA GLN A 15 7.13 7.76 -25.35
C GLN A 15 7.77 9.06 -24.88
N GLN A 16 7.68 10.12 -25.68
CA GLN A 16 8.18 11.44 -25.31
C GLN A 16 7.38 12.01 -24.13
N LEU A 17 6.05 11.89 -24.16
CA LEU A 17 5.19 12.33 -23.07
C LEU A 17 5.52 11.60 -21.76
N ILE A 18 5.77 10.29 -21.80
CA ILE A 18 6.18 9.51 -20.62
C ILE A 18 7.52 10.03 -20.08
N ARG A 19 8.50 10.26 -20.96
CA ARG A 19 9.82 10.77 -20.56
C ARG A 19 9.71 12.11 -19.86
N ASP A 20 8.97 13.05 -20.44
CA ASP A 20 8.84 14.40 -19.89
C ASP A 20 8.05 14.43 -18.57
N ARG A 21 7.09 13.50 -18.40
CA ARG A 21 6.19 13.47 -17.24
C ARG A 21 6.65 12.58 -16.10
N PHE A 22 7.53 11.60 -16.34
CA PHE A 22 7.86 10.59 -15.34
C PHE A 22 9.36 10.30 -15.20
N ILE A 23 10.17 10.52 -16.23
CA ILE A 23 11.61 10.18 -16.22
C ILE A 23 12.46 11.45 -15.99
N ASN A 24 12.20 12.51 -16.77
CA ASN A 24 12.96 13.75 -16.74
C ASN A 24 12.45 14.72 -15.66
N ILE A 25 11.99 14.20 -14.52
CA ILE A 25 11.59 15.03 -13.38
C ILE A 25 12.78 15.21 -12.46
N VAL A 26 13.21 16.47 -12.32
CA VAL A 26 14.19 16.86 -11.30
C VAL A 26 13.59 16.58 -9.92
N ASP A 27 14.34 15.84 -9.08
CA ASP A 27 13.91 15.49 -7.72
C ASP A 27 12.56 14.75 -7.64
N ALA A 28 12.27 13.83 -8.57
CA ALA A 28 11.03 13.04 -8.56
C ALA A 28 10.69 12.41 -7.20
N GLU A 29 11.71 11.95 -6.48
CA GLU A 29 11.59 11.36 -5.14
C GLU A 29 11.05 12.36 -4.10
N LYS A 30 11.40 13.66 -4.20
CA LYS A 30 10.87 14.71 -3.31
C LYS A 30 9.39 15.00 -3.59
N CYS A 31 8.93 14.72 -4.80
CA CYS A 31 7.53 14.82 -5.18
C CYS A 31 6.72 13.56 -4.85
N GLY A 32 7.35 12.56 -4.21
CA GLY A 32 6.70 11.28 -3.90
C GLY A 32 6.41 10.43 -5.14
N LEU A 33 7.07 10.70 -6.27
CA LEU A 33 6.90 9.95 -7.50
C LEU A 33 7.87 8.76 -7.54
N PRO A 34 7.44 7.61 -8.10
CA PRO A 34 8.33 6.48 -8.26
C PRO A 34 9.49 6.83 -9.20
N ARG A 35 10.67 6.28 -8.92
CA ARG A 35 11.82 6.43 -9.80
C ARG A 35 11.64 5.59 -11.05
N VAL A 36 11.28 6.22 -12.16
CA VAL A 36 11.16 5.54 -13.46
C VAL A 36 12.53 5.54 -14.15
N LEU A 37 13.01 4.35 -14.50
CA LEU A 37 14.35 4.16 -15.06
C LEU A 37 14.38 4.24 -16.58
N ASP A 38 13.40 3.64 -17.25
CA ASP A 38 13.30 3.65 -18.71
C ASP A 38 11.87 3.30 -19.16
N THR A 39 11.64 3.37 -20.47
CA THR A 39 10.36 3.08 -21.13
C THR A 39 10.59 2.26 -22.40
N ILE A 40 9.84 1.17 -22.57
CA ILE A 40 9.94 0.27 -23.72
C ILE A 40 8.53 -0.04 -24.24
N GLU A 41 8.29 0.20 -25.53
CA GLU A 41 7.09 -0.28 -26.21
C GLU A 41 7.17 -1.80 -26.39
N VAL A 42 6.15 -2.54 -25.97
CA VAL A 42 6.09 -4.00 -26.09
C VAL A 42 4.77 -4.47 -26.70
N SER A 43 4.79 -5.65 -27.33
CA SER A 43 3.58 -6.36 -27.73
C SER A 43 3.60 -7.78 -27.21
N CYS A 44 2.65 -8.12 -26.34
CA CYS A 44 2.48 -9.49 -25.84
C CYS A 44 2.02 -10.46 -26.96
N LYS A 45 1.43 -9.95 -28.05
CA LYS A 45 0.94 -10.76 -29.17
C LYS A 45 2.04 -11.11 -30.16
N THR A 46 2.82 -10.13 -30.60
CA THR A 46 3.91 -10.34 -31.58
C THR A 46 5.25 -10.63 -30.91
N ARG A 47 5.30 -10.55 -29.57
CA ARG A 47 6.51 -10.58 -28.74
C ARG A 47 7.50 -9.46 -29.07
N HIS A 48 7.01 -8.36 -29.66
CA HIS A 48 7.83 -7.18 -29.96
C HIS A 48 8.48 -6.64 -28.68
N ASN A 49 9.79 -6.41 -28.74
CA ASN A 49 10.66 -5.89 -27.67
C ASN A 49 10.61 -6.62 -26.31
N ILE A 50 9.94 -7.77 -26.19
CA ILE A 50 9.90 -8.52 -24.92
C ILE A 50 11.31 -8.92 -24.46
N LYS A 51 12.18 -9.35 -25.38
CA LYS A 51 13.59 -9.67 -25.06
C LYS A 51 14.36 -8.45 -24.57
N LEU A 52 14.12 -7.29 -25.18
CA LEU A 52 14.75 -6.04 -24.78
C LEU A 52 14.31 -5.64 -23.37
N LEU A 53 13.01 -5.76 -23.07
CA LEU A 53 12.48 -5.55 -21.73
C LEU A 53 13.10 -6.51 -20.70
N CYS A 54 13.21 -7.80 -21.02
CA CYS A 54 13.89 -8.76 -20.14
C CYS A 54 15.33 -8.34 -19.86
N ASN A 55 16.11 -8.02 -20.89
CA ASN A 55 17.49 -7.60 -20.72
C ASN A 55 17.60 -6.33 -19.87
N LEU A 56 16.75 -5.34 -20.11
CA LEU A 56 16.72 -4.11 -19.31
C LEU A 56 16.44 -4.41 -17.83
N ILE A 57 15.48 -5.30 -17.55
CA ILE A 57 15.18 -5.72 -16.17
C ILE A 57 16.42 -6.38 -15.54
N TYR A 58 17.07 -7.31 -16.26
CA TYR A 58 18.29 -7.94 -15.79
C TYR A 58 19.39 -6.91 -15.49
N ASP A 59 19.76 -6.08 -16.47
CA ASP A 59 20.83 -5.09 -16.33
C ASP A 59 20.53 -4.09 -15.19
N THR A 60 19.26 -3.71 -15.06
CA THR A 60 18.80 -2.85 -13.97
C THR A 60 19.00 -3.53 -12.62
N VAL A 61 18.42 -4.71 -12.42
CA VAL A 61 18.45 -5.41 -11.12
C VAL A 61 19.88 -5.71 -10.69
N PHE A 62 20.75 -6.12 -11.62
CA PHE A 62 22.16 -6.39 -11.36
C PHE A 62 23.02 -5.12 -11.14
N SER A 63 22.50 -3.93 -11.43
CA SER A 63 23.19 -2.66 -11.18
C SER A 63 22.65 -1.87 -9.98
N LEU A 64 21.54 -2.33 -9.38
CA LEU A 64 20.95 -1.69 -8.20
C LEU A 64 21.89 -1.74 -6.99
N ARG A 65 21.86 -0.67 -6.21
CA ARG A 65 22.58 -0.55 -4.93
C ARG A 65 21.61 -0.06 -3.86
N PRO A 66 21.68 -0.62 -2.63
CA PRO A 66 20.95 -0.06 -1.50
C PRO A 66 21.43 1.37 -1.18
N PRO A 67 20.57 2.22 -0.59
CA PRO A 67 20.95 3.56 -0.17
C PRO A 67 22.20 3.54 0.73
N GLY A 68 23.22 4.30 0.34
CA GLY A 68 24.47 4.43 1.10
C GLY A 68 25.45 3.25 0.98
N SER A 69 25.11 2.19 0.23
CA SER A 69 26.01 1.06 -0.03
C SER A 69 26.79 1.23 -1.34
N LYS A 70 28.03 0.75 -1.35
CA LYS A 70 28.85 0.62 -2.58
C LYS A 70 28.68 -0.74 -3.25
N GLU A 71 28.22 -1.73 -2.50
CA GLU A 71 27.99 -3.10 -2.94
C GLU A 71 26.66 -3.21 -3.70
N LEU A 72 26.61 -4.08 -4.72
CA LEU A 72 25.40 -4.33 -5.48
C LEU A 72 24.37 -5.05 -4.60
N LEU A 73 23.09 -4.73 -4.81
CA LEU A 73 21.99 -5.28 -4.02
C LEU A 73 21.99 -6.82 -4.02
N LEU A 74 22.25 -7.44 -5.17
CA LEU A 74 22.29 -8.90 -5.31
C LEU A 74 23.59 -9.55 -4.81
N GLU A 75 24.65 -8.77 -4.56
CA GLU A 75 25.92 -9.29 -4.02
C GLU A 75 25.93 -9.31 -2.49
N GLN A 76 24.97 -8.64 -1.85
CA GLN A 76 24.87 -8.58 -0.40
C GLN A 76 24.74 -9.97 0.20
N ARG A 77 25.58 -10.26 1.19
CA ARG A 77 25.56 -11.54 1.88
C ARG A 77 24.39 -11.61 2.85
N VAL A 78 23.62 -12.68 2.76
CA VAL A 78 22.53 -12.99 3.68
C VAL A 78 23.02 -14.02 4.71
N PRO A 79 22.71 -13.86 6.02
CA PRO A 79 23.05 -14.85 7.02
C PRO A 79 22.42 -16.23 6.71
N ALA A 80 23.20 -17.30 6.88
CA ALA A 80 22.70 -18.66 6.65
C ALA A 80 21.54 -19.04 7.60
N SER A 81 21.42 -18.40 8.77
CA SER A 81 20.29 -18.56 9.68
C SER A 81 18.97 -18.03 9.08
N TYR A 82 19.02 -17.05 8.18
CA TYR A 82 17.82 -16.47 7.58
C TYR A 82 17.27 -17.38 6.49
N LEU A 83 18.16 -17.99 5.69
CA LEU A 83 17.79 -19.02 4.71
C LEU A 83 17.22 -20.27 5.40
N ALA A 84 17.83 -20.71 6.51
CA ALA A 84 17.29 -21.80 7.30
C ALA A 84 15.90 -21.46 7.86
N LEU A 85 15.67 -20.19 8.26
CA LEU A 85 14.35 -19.74 8.70
C LEU A 85 13.33 -19.78 7.56
N GLU A 86 13.69 -19.30 6.36
CA GLU A 86 12.82 -19.37 5.18
C GLU A 86 12.35 -20.80 4.90
N ASP A 87 13.26 -21.77 4.93
CA ASP A 87 12.92 -23.18 4.79
C ASP A 87 11.98 -23.63 5.92
N VAL A 88 12.29 -23.35 7.18
CA VAL A 88 11.44 -23.71 8.34
C VAL A 88 10.03 -23.15 8.16
N ILE A 89 9.90 -21.89 7.78
CA ILE A 89 8.61 -21.22 7.58
C ILE A 89 7.83 -21.87 6.44
N SER A 90 8.50 -22.20 5.33
CA SER A 90 7.89 -22.91 4.20
C SER A 90 7.32 -24.27 4.61
N HIS A 91 8.07 -25.01 5.44
CA HIS A 91 7.61 -26.30 5.99
C HIS A 91 6.42 -26.12 6.93
N LEU A 92 6.47 -25.15 7.84
CA LEU A 92 5.38 -24.86 8.77
C LEU A 92 4.11 -24.43 8.04
N ALA A 93 4.23 -23.59 7.03
CA ALA A 93 3.10 -23.19 6.18
C ALA A 93 2.50 -24.39 5.44
N ALA A 94 3.34 -25.29 4.90
CA ALA A 94 2.88 -26.51 4.24
C ALA A 94 2.16 -27.46 5.20
N ASP A 95 2.72 -27.71 6.39
CA ASP A 95 2.15 -28.60 7.42
C ASP A 95 0.79 -28.08 7.93
N ARG A 96 0.67 -26.77 8.13
CA ARG A 96 -0.60 -26.16 8.54
C ARG A 96 -1.67 -26.28 7.46
N ARG A 97 -1.29 -26.10 6.19
CA ARG A 97 -2.20 -26.31 5.06
C ARG A 97 -2.69 -27.76 4.96
N THR A 98 -1.81 -28.75 5.14
CA THR A 98 -2.21 -30.17 5.07
C THR A 98 -3.07 -30.59 6.25
N THR A 99 -2.88 -29.98 7.42
CA THR A 99 -3.70 -30.23 8.63
C THR A 99 -4.99 -29.42 8.67
N GLY A 100 -5.23 -28.55 7.69
CA GLY A 100 -6.45 -27.74 7.60
C GLY A 100 -6.53 -26.63 8.66
N VAL A 101 -5.37 -26.19 9.17
CA VAL A 101 -5.25 -25.09 10.12
C VAL A 101 -4.68 -23.88 9.39
N ASP A 102 -5.14 -22.69 9.75
CA ASP A 102 -4.66 -21.47 9.10
C ASP A 102 -3.14 -21.31 9.31
N PRO A 103 -2.40 -20.92 8.26
CA PRO A 103 -0.94 -20.73 8.29
C PRO A 103 -0.56 -19.42 9.00
N VAL A 104 -1.07 -19.24 10.22
CA VAL A 104 -0.86 -18.06 11.06
C VAL A 104 -0.49 -18.53 12.46
N LEU A 105 0.51 -17.89 13.04
CA LEU A 105 0.95 -18.11 14.42
C LEU A 105 0.86 -16.82 15.21
N ASN A 106 0.57 -16.93 16.51
CA ASN A 106 0.78 -15.81 17.42
C ASN A 106 2.27 -15.65 17.79
N ALA A 107 2.67 -14.57 18.47
CA ALA A 107 4.08 -14.30 18.73
C ALA A 107 4.75 -15.35 19.63
N GLU A 108 4.01 -15.92 20.59
CA GLU A 108 4.51 -16.97 21.48
C GLU A 108 4.73 -18.28 20.71
N GLN A 109 3.74 -18.70 19.94
CA GLN A 109 3.79 -19.89 19.09
C GLN A 109 4.90 -19.76 18.04
N TYR A 110 5.00 -18.61 17.37
CA TYR A 110 6.02 -18.34 16.38
C TYR A 110 7.42 -18.54 16.97
N LYS A 111 7.72 -17.89 18.11
CA LYS A 111 9.01 -18.00 18.78
C LYS A 111 9.32 -19.44 19.20
N ALA A 112 8.37 -20.12 19.83
CA ALA A 112 8.55 -21.48 20.31
C ALA A 112 8.80 -22.46 19.16
N VAL A 113 7.91 -22.48 18.17
CA VAL A 113 7.97 -23.41 17.04
C VAL A 113 9.22 -23.14 16.19
N VAL A 114 9.51 -21.89 15.84
CA VAL A 114 10.71 -21.55 15.07
C VAL A 114 11.98 -21.96 15.81
N THR A 115 12.07 -21.72 17.12
CA THR A 115 13.26 -22.10 17.90
C THR A 115 13.46 -23.62 17.90
N THR A 116 12.39 -24.38 18.12
CA THR A 116 12.43 -25.85 18.10
C THR A 116 12.80 -26.39 16.72
N GLU A 117 12.18 -25.87 15.67
CA GLU A 117 12.36 -26.32 14.29
C GLU A 117 13.74 -25.98 13.73
N MET A 118 14.25 -24.78 14.00
CA MET A 118 15.60 -24.35 13.63
C MET A 118 16.67 -25.25 14.29
N GLN A 119 16.49 -25.58 15.57
CA GLN A 119 17.40 -26.45 16.29
C GLN A 119 17.34 -27.89 15.78
N TYR A 120 16.14 -28.42 15.52
CA TYR A 120 15.95 -29.79 15.07
C TYR A 120 16.44 -30.04 13.63
N ARG A 121 16.12 -29.14 12.69
CA ARG A 121 16.41 -29.32 11.25
C ARG A 121 17.80 -28.86 10.85
N TYR A 122 18.27 -27.75 11.43
CA TYR A 122 19.48 -27.07 10.98
C TYR A 122 20.56 -26.98 12.06
N GLN A 123 20.28 -27.40 13.31
CA GLN A 123 21.18 -27.24 14.46
C GLN A 123 21.62 -25.78 14.64
N ARG A 124 20.71 -24.85 14.31
CA ARG A 124 20.91 -23.41 14.40
C ARG A 124 19.96 -22.82 15.43
N SER A 125 20.41 -21.75 16.04
CA SER A 125 19.59 -20.90 16.90
C SER A 125 19.91 -19.44 16.61
N PHE A 126 18.96 -18.57 16.93
CA PHE A 126 19.20 -17.13 16.97
C PHE A 126 19.82 -16.79 18.33
N ARG A 127 20.68 -15.79 18.36
CA ARG A 127 21.33 -15.29 19.59
C ARG A 127 20.32 -14.73 20.58
N ASP A 128 19.33 -13.98 20.08
CA ASP A 128 18.31 -13.32 20.88
C ASP A 128 17.04 -13.04 20.05
N ALA A 129 16.03 -12.48 20.70
CA ALA A 129 14.78 -12.11 20.07
C ALA A 129 14.93 -11.00 19.00
N ALA A 130 15.98 -10.17 19.10
CA ALA A 130 16.22 -9.10 18.14
C ALA A 130 16.76 -9.65 16.81
N GLU A 131 17.67 -10.64 16.86
CA GLU A 131 18.14 -11.33 15.66
C GLU A 131 17.00 -12.10 14.97
N LEU A 132 16.16 -12.81 15.74
CA LEU A 132 14.96 -13.45 15.17
C LEU A 132 14.06 -12.42 14.49
N HIS A 133 13.81 -11.27 15.14
CA HIS A 133 12.98 -10.21 14.56
C HIS A 133 13.58 -9.65 13.27
N GLN A 134 14.90 -9.42 13.20
CA GLN A 134 15.58 -9.00 11.98
C GLN A 134 15.45 -10.04 10.85
N ALA A 135 15.56 -11.33 11.18
CA ALA A 135 15.34 -12.40 10.22
C ALA A 135 13.88 -12.42 9.72
N THR A 136 12.91 -12.25 10.63
CA THR A 136 11.49 -12.13 10.27
C THR A 136 11.25 -10.94 9.34
N LEU A 137 11.83 -9.77 9.61
CA LEU A 137 11.69 -8.58 8.77
C LEU A 137 12.30 -8.81 7.39
N PHE A 138 13.47 -9.44 7.31
CA PHE A 138 14.07 -9.82 6.04
C PHE A 138 13.13 -10.75 5.24
N LEU A 139 12.55 -11.77 5.87
CA LEU A 139 11.58 -12.65 5.22
C LEU A 139 10.29 -11.90 4.83
N HIS A 140 9.89 -10.89 5.60
CA HIS A 140 8.76 -10.03 5.29
C HIS A 140 8.98 -9.20 4.03
N GLU A 141 10.14 -8.56 3.91
CA GLU A 141 10.51 -7.75 2.74
C GLU A 141 10.64 -8.61 1.47
N ASN A 142 11.06 -9.87 1.61
CA ASN A 142 11.14 -10.83 0.51
C ASN A 142 9.82 -11.55 0.21
N GLY A 143 8.76 -11.31 0.98
CA GLY A 143 7.45 -11.92 0.76
C GLY A 143 7.38 -13.42 1.06
N VAL A 144 8.25 -13.93 1.94
CA VAL A 144 8.22 -15.33 2.42
C VAL A 144 7.14 -15.50 3.50
N LEU A 145 7.05 -14.54 4.42
CA LEU A 145 6.00 -14.44 5.45
C LEU A 145 5.56 -12.99 5.56
N LEU A 146 4.45 -12.71 6.27
CA LEU A 146 4.06 -11.34 6.59
C LEU A 146 3.94 -11.14 8.10
N HIS A 147 4.50 -10.05 8.58
CA HIS A 147 4.40 -9.61 9.96
C HIS A 147 4.32 -8.10 10.00
N TYR A 148 3.44 -7.55 10.84
CA TYR A 148 3.16 -6.13 10.85
C TYR A 148 3.36 -5.55 12.24
N ASP A 149 4.22 -4.55 12.34
CA ASP A 149 4.41 -3.80 13.59
C ASP A 149 3.30 -2.74 13.76
N ASP A 150 2.08 -3.21 13.96
CA ASP A 150 0.93 -2.37 14.28
C ASP A 150 0.17 -2.89 15.50
N ALA A 151 -0.62 -2.01 16.12
CA ALA A 151 -1.28 -2.31 17.40
C ALA A 151 -2.23 -3.52 17.34
N THR A 152 -2.75 -3.88 16.16
CA THR A 152 -3.80 -4.89 15.99
C THR A 152 -3.28 -6.22 15.42
N LEU A 153 -2.12 -6.23 14.76
CA LEU A 153 -1.53 -7.38 14.08
C LEU A 153 -0.11 -7.72 14.54
N LYS A 154 0.52 -6.94 15.43
CA LYS A 154 1.89 -7.23 15.95
C LYS A 154 2.06 -8.57 16.65
N ASP A 155 0.95 -9.22 17.03
CA ASP A 155 1.00 -10.55 17.63
C ASP A 155 0.89 -11.66 16.58
N LEU A 156 0.63 -11.34 15.30
CA LEU A 156 0.33 -12.31 14.26
C LEU A 156 1.48 -12.41 13.24
N TYR A 157 1.79 -13.66 12.88
CA TYR A 157 2.79 -14.03 11.89
C TYR A 157 2.10 -14.87 10.82
N PHE A 158 1.92 -14.30 9.63
CA PHE A 158 1.30 -14.96 8.49
C PHE A 158 2.36 -15.72 7.72
N LEU A 159 2.40 -17.04 7.84
CA LEU A 159 3.43 -17.90 7.26
C LEU A 159 3.23 -18.14 5.76
N ASP A 160 2.04 -17.86 5.24
CA ASP A 160 1.69 -18.04 3.83
C ASP A 160 1.01 -16.76 3.28
N PRO A 161 1.79 -15.90 2.58
CA PRO A 161 1.25 -14.70 1.96
C PRO A 161 0.24 -14.97 0.84
N GLN A 162 0.35 -16.09 0.12
CA GLN A 162 -0.61 -16.47 -0.91
C GLN A 162 -1.97 -16.79 -0.28
N TRP A 163 -1.97 -17.60 0.79
CA TRP A 163 -3.19 -17.87 1.55
C TRP A 163 -3.84 -16.57 2.06
N LEU A 164 -3.04 -15.61 2.53
CA LEU A 164 -3.54 -14.32 2.99
C LEU A 164 -4.25 -13.56 1.86
N CYS A 165 -3.62 -13.51 0.69
CA CYS A 165 -4.19 -12.89 -0.50
C CYS A 165 -5.50 -13.58 -0.92
N ASP A 166 -5.53 -14.91 -0.95
CA ASP A 166 -6.73 -15.70 -1.27
C ASP A 166 -7.84 -15.42 -0.25
N MET A 167 -7.50 -15.36 1.04
CA MET A 167 -8.42 -15.01 2.13
C MET A 167 -9.03 -13.61 1.90
N LEU A 168 -8.22 -12.60 1.61
CA LEU A 168 -8.70 -11.23 1.35
C LEU A 168 -9.55 -11.15 0.08
N ALA A 169 -9.15 -11.86 -0.98
CA ALA A 169 -9.86 -11.90 -2.25
C ALA A 169 -11.30 -12.43 -2.10
N HIS A 170 -11.54 -13.38 -1.18
CA HIS A 170 -12.88 -13.89 -0.88
C HIS A 170 -13.85 -12.82 -0.35
N VAL A 171 -13.36 -11.68 0.17
CA VAL A 171 -14.23 -10.58 0.63
C VAL A 171 -14.68 -9.70 -0.53
N VAL A 172 -13.79 -9.43 -1.48
CA VAL A 172 -14.01 -8.51 -2.61
C VAL A 172 -14.40 -9.20 -3.92
N THR A 173 -14.49 -10.52 -3.91
CA THR A 173 -14.91 -11.34 -5.05
C THR A 173 -16.32 -10.98 -5.57
N ILE A 174 -16.58 -11.37 -6.82
CA ILE A 174 -17.81 -11.07 -7.56
C ILE A 174 -19.06 -11.59 -6.83
N ARG A 175 -20.20 -10.99 -7.15
CA ARG A 175 -21.48 -11.14 -6.43
C ARG A 175 -21.99 -12.58 -6.39
N GLU A 176 -21.65 -13.38 -7.39
CA GLU A 176 -21.98 -14.80 -7.51
C GLU A 176 -21.26 -15.65 -6.44
N ILE A 177 -20.10 -15.17 -5.99
CA ILE A 177 -19.24 -15.83 -4.99
C ILE A 177 -19.48 -15.21 -3.61
N ASN A 178 -19.64 -13.89 -3.50
CA ASN A 178 -20.02 -13.20 -2.27
C ASN A 178 -21.37 -12.46 -2.39
N PRO A 179 -22.50 -13.13 -2.11
CA PRO A 179 -23.82 -12.50 -2.17
C PRO A 179 -24.11 -11.54 -1.00
N PHE A 180 -23.26 -11.50 0.03
CA PHE A 180 -23.49 -10.74 1.27
C PHE A 180 -23.08 -9.26 1.18
N ALA A 181 -22.35 -8.88 0.13
CA ALA A 181 -21.81 -7.52 -0.06
C ALA A 181 -22.36 -6.80 -1.30
N ARG A 182 -23.57 -7.14 -1.77
CA ARG A 182 -24.11 -6.66 -3.07
C ARG A 182 -24.12 -5.14 -3.26
N THR A 183 -24.28 -4.38 -2.18
CA THR A 183 -24.31 -2.91 -2.18
C THR A 183 -23.01 -2.29 -1.65
N GLY A 184 -21.93 -3.08 -1.55
CA GLY A 184 -20.70 -2.66 -0.90
C GLY A 184 -20.80 -2.55 0.63
N VAL A 185 -21.87 -3.07 1.24
CA VAL A 185 -22.03 -3.14 2.70
C VAL A 185 -22.26 -4.58 3.09
N MET A 186 -21.46 -5.09 4.02
CA MET A 186 -21.50 -6.46 4.51
C MET A 186 -21.65 -6.48 6.03
N LYS A 187 -22.45 -7.39 6.59
CA LYS A 187 -22.51 -7.53 8.05
C LYS A 187 -21.28 -8.28 8.54
N LEU A 188 -20.78 -7.88 9.70
CA LEU A 188 -19.67 -8.59 10.35
C LEU A 188 -20.05 -10.04 10.70
N ASP A 189 -21.33 -10.32 10.97
CA ASP A 189 -21.80 -11.69 11.22
C ASP A 189 -21.74 -12.58 9.98
N ASP A 190 -21.67 -12.00 8.78
CA ASP A 190 -21.57 -12.73 7.52
C ASP A 190 -20.12 -13.11 7.19
N LEU A 191 -19.12 -12.50 7.85
CA LEU A 191 -17.70 -12.87 7.71
C LEU A 191 -17.47 -14.36 7.99
N LYS A 192 -18.17 -14.92 8.98
CA LYS A 192 -18.06 -16.35 9.31
C LYS A 192 -18.46 -17.27 8.14
N HIS A 193 -19.32 -16.79 7.24
CA HIS A 193 -19.75 -17.54 6.07
C HIS A 193 -18.76 -17.45 4.91
N VAL A 194 -17.99 -16.36 4.86
CA VAL A 194 -16.88 -16.17 3.91
C VAL A 194 -15.65 -16.96 4.37
N PHE A 195 -15.46 -17.07 5.69
CA PHE A 195 -14.30 -17.70 6.33
C PHE A 195 -14.61 -19.00 7.05
N LYS A 196 -15.51 -19.83 6.49
CA LYS A 196 -15.98 -21.09 7.12
C LYS A 196 -14.87 -22.09 7.45
N SER A 197 -13.70 -21.95 6.84
CA SER A 197 -12.55 -22.85 7.01
C SER A 197 -11.47 -22.30 7.93
N SER A 198 -11.62 -21.08 8.45
CA SER A 198 -10.60 -20.43 9.26
C SER A 198 -10.64 -20.92 10.71
N ASN A 199 -9.53 -21.50 11.16
CA ASN A 199 -9.41 -22.22 12.43
C ASN A 199 -8.16 -21.75 13.21
N ILE A 200 -8.04 -20.44 13.50
CA ILE A 200 -7.02 -19.90 14.42
C ILE A 200 -7.51 -20.03 15.87
N GLY A 201 -7.51 -21.25 16.40
CA GLY A 201 -7.60 -21.51 17.84
C GLY A 201 -8.61 -20.63 18.62
N PRO A 202 -8.28 -20.14 19.82
CA PRO A 202 -9.18 -19.33 20.66
C PRO A 202 -9.13 -17.82 20.36
N VAL A 203 -8.39 -17.37 19.35
CA VAL A 203 -8.38 -15.95 18.95
C VAL A 203 -9.72 -15.67 18.28
N ASP A 204 -10.35 -14.53 18.58
CA ASP A 204 -11.59 -14.14 17.89
C ASP A 204 -11.29 -13.94 16.41
N THR A 205 -11.54 -14.98 15.60
CA THR A 205 -11.24 -15.04 14.16
C THR A 205 -11.77 -13.82 13.43
N ARG A 206 -12.92 -13.32 13.87
CA ARG A 206 -13.54 -12.11 13.36
C ARG A 206 -12.68 -10.87 13.59
N CYS A 207 -12.09 -10.73 14.78
CA CYS A 207 -11.34 -9.54 15.18
C CYS A 207 -10.10 -9.36 14.30
N TYR A 208 -9.27 -10.40 14.15
CA TYR A 208 -8.06 -10.24 13.34
C TYR A 208 -8.35 -10.11 11.84
N ILE A 209 -9.37 -10.80 11.32
CA ILE A 209 -9.77 -10.65 9.91
C ILE A 209 -10.23 -9.22 9.64
N VAL A 210 -11.02 -8.63 10.54
CA VAL A 210 -11.43 -7.23 10.43
C VAL A 210 -10.23 -6.29 10.50
N ASN A 211 -9.30 -6.52 11.42
CA ASN A 211 -8.08 -5.72 11.53
C ASN A 211 -7.24 -5.79 10.25
N LEU A 212 -7.16 -6.96 9.64
CA LEU A 212 -6.46 -7.19 8.39
C LEU A 212 -7.14 -6.48 7.21
N LEU A 213 -8.47 -6.63 7.08
CA LEU A 213 -9.26 -5.96 6.04
C LEU A 213 -9.13 -4.43 6.13
N ASN A 214 -9.16 -3.89 7.35
CA ASN A 214 -8.94 -2.47 7.60
C ASN A 214 -7.54 -2.05 7.19
N LYS A 215 -6.50 -2.82 7.58
CA LYS A 215 -5.11 -2.49 7.29
C LYS A 215 -4.82 -2.42 5.80
N PHE A 216 -5.36 -3.34 5.01
CA PHE A 216 -5.20 -3.35 3.56
C PHE A 216 -6.25 -2.52 2.82
N GLU A 217 -7.12 -1.81 3.55
CA GLU A 217 -8.20 -0.99 3.00
C GLU A 217 -9.13 -1.74 2.04
N VAL A 218 -9.17 -3.07 2.16
CA VAL A 218 -10.04 -3.96 1.37
C VAL A 218 -11.49 -3.80 1.83
N ALA A 219 -11.70 -3.72 3.15
CA ALA A 219 -12.97 -3.40 3.76
C ALA A 219 -12.75 -2.58 5.03
N LEU A 220 -13.58 -1.59 5.25
CA LEU A 220 -13.48 -0.67 6.39
C LEU A 220 -14.64 -0.88 7.34
N THR A 221 -14.39 -0.86 8.65
CA THR A 221 -15.46 -0.79 9.66
C THR A 221 -16.29 0.47 9.50
N TRP A 222 -17.55 0.31 9.08
CA TRP A 222 -18.50 1.42 8.92
C TRP A 222 -19.20 1.74 10.25
N ASP A 223 -19.63 0.69 10.96
CA ASP A 223 -20.19 0.76 12.31
C ASP A 223 -19.84 -0.51 13.11
N SER A 224 -20.43 -0.67 14.30
CA SER A 224 -20.17 -1.82 15.18
C SER A 224 -20.68 -3.15 14.64
N ARG A 225 -21.42 -3.17 13.53
CA ARG A 225 -22.07 -4.36 12.96
C ARG A 225 -21.76 -4.58 11.48
N THR A 226 -21.21 -3.61 10.77
CA THR A 226 -21.04 -3.64 9.32
C THR A 226 -19.68 -3.16 8.84
N LEU A 227 -19.27 -3.75 7.72
CA LEU A 227 -18.11 -3.37 6.93
C LEU A 227 -18.58 -2.70 5.63
N LEU A 228 -17.85 -1.66 5.22
CA LEU A 228 -17.92 -1.05 3.91
C LEU A 228 -16.83 -1.67 3.01
N ILE A 229 -17.20 -2.15 1.84
CA ILE A 229 -16.29 -2.68 0.81
C ILE A 229 -16.35 -1.70 -0.38
N PRO A 230 -15.42 -0.73 -0.48
CA PRO A 230 -15.52 0.36 -1.45
C PRO A 230 -15.61 -0.10 -2.90
N SER A 231 -14.87 -1.15 -3.25
CA SER A 231 -14.83 -1.72 -4.61
C SER A 231 -16.16 -2.33 -5.07
N LEU A 232 -17.06 -2.64 -4.14
CA LEU A 232 -18.37 -3.25 -4.42
C LEU A 232 -19.53 -2.24 -4.33
N LEU A 233 -19.23 -0.95 -4.12
CA LEU A 233 -20.26 0.08 -4.14
C LEU A 233 -20.88 0.20 -5.54
N PRO A 234 -22.20 0.44 -5.64
CA PRO A 234 -22.84 0.66 -6.94
C PRO A 234 -22.18 1.82 -7.70
N SER A 235 -21.90 1.60 -8.99
CA SER A 235 -21.47 2.70 -9.86
C SER A 235 -22.59 3.72 -10.02
N GLU A 236 -22.25 4.98 -10.34
CA GLU A 236 -23.28 5.99 -10.59
C GLU A 236 -24.25 5.57 -11.70
N GLU A 237 -23.74 4.89 -12.73
CA GLU A 237 -24.53 4.37 -13.84
C GLU A 237 -25.50 3.27 -13.39
N SER A 238 -25.07 2.40 -12.47
CA SER A 238 -25.95 1.42 -11.83
C SER A 238 -27.03 2.07 -10.99
N MET A 239 -26.71 3.16 -10.29
CA MET A 239 -27.71 3.93 -9.51
C MET A 239 -28.72 4.64 -10.41
N ARG A 240 -28.28 5.18 -11.57
CA ARG A 240 -29.15 5.79 -12.57
C ARG A 240 -30.00 4.75 -13.31
N ALA A 241 -29.54 3.52 -13.48
CA ALA A 241 -30.36 2.45 -14.07
C ALA A 241 -31.41 1.91 -13.08
N ALA A 242 -31.13 1.96 -11.77
CA ALA A 242 -31.96 1.39 -10.71
C ALA A 242 -33.07 2.33 -10.18
N HIS A 243 -33.72 3.13 -11.04
CA HIS A 243 -34.78 4.09 -10.66
C HIS A 243 -36.03 3.49 -9.97
N THR A 244 -36.06 2.19 -9.68
CA THR A 244 -37.22 1.52 -9.09
C THR A 244 -36.88 0.70 -7.84
N GLN A 245 -36.16 1.31 -6.90
CA GLN A 245 -35.92 0.88 -5.50
C GLN A 245 -34.52 0.30 -5.22
N LEU A 246 -33.69 1.07 -4.50
CA LEU A 246 -33.07 0.67 -3.22
C LEU A 246 -32.24 1.81 -2.58
N VAL A 247 -32.37 1.86 -1.25
CA VAL A 247 -31.58 2.53 -0.19
C VAL A 247 -30.81 3.82 -0.53
N ARG A 248 -31.31 4.94 0.01
CA ARG A 248 -30.61 6.23 0.09
C ARG A 248 -29.45 6.13 1.08
N VAL A 249 -28.22 5.99 0.58
CA VAL A 249 -27.00 6.12 1.39
C VAL A 249 -26.88 7.57 1.85
N LYS A 250 -27.17 7.84 3.13
CA LYS A 250 -26.92 9.15 3.74
C LYS A 250 -25.58 9.08 4.47
N ILE A 251 -24.55 9.68 3.88
CA ILE A 251 -23.29 9.94 4.57
C ILE A 251 -23.60 11.01 5.63
N PRO A 252 -23.44 10.73 6.95
CA PRO A 252 -23.64 11.73 7.97
C PRO A 252 -22.50 12.74 7.85
N VAL A 253 -22.72 13.81 7.10
CA VAL A 253 -21.88 15.01 7.23
C VAL A 253 -22.11 15.49 8.64
N ARG A 254 -21.08 15.39 9.50
CA ARG A 254 -21.13 15.95 10.86
C ARG A 254 -21.65 17.38 10.74
N SER A 255 -22.92 17.56 11.12
CA SER A 255 -23.57 18.86 11.09
C SER A 255 -22.73 19.82 11.92
N ARG A 256 -22.42 20.99 11.36
CA ARG A 256 -21.68 22.12 11.97
C ARG A 256 -22.35 22.71 13.23
N GLY A 257 -23.13 21.92 13.97
CA GLY A 257 -23.94 22.32 15.12
C GLY A 257 -23.19 22.39 16.45
N TRP A 258 -21.94 21.93 16.55
CA TRP A 258 -21.15 22.13 17.78
C TRP A 258 -20.58 23.56 17.90
N ALA A 259 -20.60 24.35 16.82
CA ALA A 259 -20.00 25.69 16.81
C ALA A 259 -20.93 26.83 17.29
N VAL A 260 -22.15 26.55 17.75
CA VAL A 260 -23.12 27.60 18.16
C VAL A 260 -23.69 27.39 19.56
N ARG A 261 -22.85 26.94 20.51
CA ARG A 261 -23.11 27.12 21.95
C ARG A 261 -21.83 27.49 22.69
N SER A 262 -21.25 28.64 22.35
CA SER A 262 -20.46 29.40 23.34
C SER A 262 -20.32 30.86 22.93
N LYS A 263 -21.41 31.63 23.06
CA LYS A 263 -21.34 33.10 23.20
C LYS A 263 -22.44 33.58 24.16
N LYS A 264 -22.23 33.33 25.45
CA LYS A 264 -22.48 34.29 26.54
C LYS A 264 -22.09 33.65 27.87
N LEU A 265 -20.84 33.84 28.28
CA LEU A 265 -20.45 34.03 29.67
C LEU A 265 -19.05 34.64 29.66
N SER A 266 -18.96 35.85 30.21
CA SER A 266 -17.77 36.67 30.28
C SER A 266 -16.92 36.28 31.51
N VAL A 267 -15.64 35.99 31.23
CA VAL A 267 -14.40 36.31 32.00
C VAL A 267 -14.13 35.54 33.31
N SER A 268 -13.05 34.74 33.31
CA SER A 268 -11.78 35.07 34.02
C SER A 268 -10.63 34.08 33.73
N THR A 269 -9.50 34.64 33.26
CA THR A 269 -8.07 34.24 33.45
C THR A 269 -7.58 32.81 33.18
N GLY A 270 -6.61 32.70 32.24
CA GLY A 270 -5.60 31.62 32.25
C GLY A 270 -5.04 31.20 30.88
N ALA A 271 -3.87 31.75 30.52
CA ALA A 271 -2.76 31.20 29.71
C ALA A 271 -2.99 30.49 28.34
N SER A 272 -2.31 31.03 27.31
CA SER A 272 -1.52 30.40 26.22
C SER A 272 -2.11 29.20 25.45
N THR A 273 -2.12 29.10 24.12
CA THR A 273 -1.05 29.35 23.13
C THR A 273 -1.67 29.32 21.72
N LEU A 274 -1.16 30.15 20.79
CA LEU A 274 -1.61 30.29 19.40
C LEU A 274 -0.90 29.30 18.47
N VAL A 275 -1.64 28.61 17.59
CA VAL A 275 -1.13 28.14 16.29
C VAL A 275 -2.27 28.18 15.25
N GLY A 276 -1.94 28.66 14.06
CA GLY A 276 -2.86 29.29 13.10
C GLY A 276 -3.69 28.35 12.23
N ASN A 277 -4.88 28.85 11.89
CA ASN A 277 -5.77 28.32 10.86
C ASN A 277 -5.18 28.54 9.46
N SER A 278 -4.97 27.47 8.69
CA SER A 278 -4.88 27.54 7.23
C SER A 278 -6.27 27.30 6.64
N SER A 279 -6.80 28.31 5.93
CA SER A 279 -7.97 28.19 5.07
C SER A 279 -7.50 28.13 3.62
N PHE A 280 -7.56 26.94 3.03
CA PHE A 280 -7.47 26.74 1.59
C PHE A 280 -8.88 26.49 1.02
N TYR A 281 -9.09 27.00 -0.19
CA TYR A 281 -10.28 26.94 -1.05
C TYR A 281 -11.36 28.00 -0.84
N THR A 282 -11.12 29.14 -1.50
CA THR A 282 -12.10 29.76 -2.40
C THR A 282 -11.38 30.81 -3.23
N GLN A 283 -10.99 30.48 -4.46
CA GLN A 283 -10.89 31.40 -5.60
C GLN A 283 -10.43 30.61 -6.84
N THR A 284 -11.36 30.42 -7.77
CA THR A 284 -11.08 30.26 -9.19
C THR A 284 -10.40 31.51 -9.72
N PRO A 285 -9.45 31.40 -10.67
CA PRO A 285 -9.19 32.52 -11.56
C PRO A 285 -9.26 32.12 -13.04
N ASP A 286 -10.10 32.89 -13.73
CA ASP A 286 -10.01 33.19 -15.14
C ASP A 286 -8.62 33.72 -15.54
N GLN A 287 -8.31 33.48 -16.81
CA GLN A 287 -7.35 34.16 -17.70
C GLN A 287 -6.43 35.23 -17.08
N PHE A 288 -5.12 34.97 -17.09
CA PHE A 288 -4.12 36.04 -17.10
C PHE A 288 -3.01 35.78 -18.12
N GLN A 289 -2.94 36.70 -19.09
CA GLN A 289 -1.85 36.88 -20.05
C GLN A 289 -0.57 37.30 -19.32
N LEU A 290 0.56 36.69 -19.67
CA LEU A 290 1.89 37.11 -19.22
C LEU A 290 2.49 38.12 -20.22
N GLN A 291 2.46 39.41 -19.86
CA GLN A 291 3.35 40.43 -20.43
C GLN A 291 4.70 40.40 -19.68
N ARG A 292 5.80 40.32 -20.45
CA ARG A 292 7.19 40.47 -19.95
C ARG A 292 7.46 41.92 -19.51
N PRO A 293 8.20 42.16 -18.42
CA PRO A 293 8.85 43.43 -18.20
C PRO A 293 10.25 43.47 -18.84
N LEU A 294 10.56 44.62 -19.43
CA LEU A 294 11.84 45.00 -20.01
C LEU A 294 12.94 45.18 -18.95
N ALA A 295 14.18 44.90 -19.39
CA ALA A 295 15.41 45.23 -18.69
C ALA A 295 15.60 46.74 -18.55
N ASN A 296 16.11 47.19 -17.40
CA ASN A 296 16.73 48.49 -17.28
C ASN A 296 18.11 48.37 -16.63
N THR A 297 19.07 48.90 -17.37
CA THR A 297 20.48 49.12 -17.07
C THR A 297 20.65 50.35 -16.18
N THR A 298 21.64 50.35 -15.27
CA THR A 298 22.63 51.44 -15.04
C THR A 298 23.57 51.09 -13.87
N SER A 299 24.86 50.98 -14.20
CA SER A 299 26.05 50.83 -13.32
C SER A 299 26.49 52.20 -12.74
N PRO A 300 27.74 52.43 -12.26
CA PRO A 300 28.79 51.61 -11.60
C PRO A 300 29.40 52.31 -10.34
N MET A 301 30.28 51.68 -9.56
CA MET A 301 31.38 52.34 -8.81
C MET A 301 32.41 51.28 -8.34
N LYS A 302 33.57 51.18 -9.00
CA LYS A 302 34.88 51.81 -8.72
C LYS A 302 35.77 51.00 -7.77
N ILE A 303 36.77 50.36 -8.38
CA ILE A 303 37.99 49.81 -7.78
C ILE A 303 38.97 50.96 -7.54
N SER A 304 39.61 51.00 -6.37
CA SER A 304 40.95 51.57 -6.22
C SER A 304 41.63 50.88 -5.04
N GLY A 305 42.82 50.31 -5.29
CA GLY A 305 43.67 49.73 -4.27
C GLY A 305 44.81 50.67 -3.87
N LYS A 306 45.47 50.32 -2.76
CA LYS A 306 46.92 50.32 -2.48
C LYS A 306 47.15 50.48 -0.98
N ASN A 307 47.70 49.46 -0.34
CA ASN A 307 49.11 49.36 0.03
C ASN A 307 49.49 47.90 0.23
#